data_AF-A0A7S1MKL0-F1
#
_entry.id   AF-A0A7S1MKL0-F1
#
_cell.length_a   1.000
_cell.length_b   1.000
_cell.length_c   1.000
_cell.angle_alpha   90.00
_cell.angle_beta   90.00
_cell.angle_gamma   90.00
#
_symmetry.space_group_name_H-M   'P 1'
#
loop_
_entity.id
_entity.type
_entity.pdbx_description
1 polymer ?
#
loop_
_entity_poly.entity_id
_entity_poly.type
_entity_poly.pdbx_seq_one_letter_code
_entity_poly.pdbx_strand_id
1 'polypeptide(L)'
;AARAQSWAWQFMLRWRRWAPRERQHQFYVAIADPAYLQEHKVSRQIRQACGRIYREGQVMVRLRGRGSGFLEVKWRGQRWESSDPLMVCLSGRVPYHLDTYWLAFYEIAWLLEEGVYAAYNRRARARPLPEVHLA
;
A
#
# COMPACT_ATOMS: atom_id res chain seq x y z
N ALA A 1 14.60 6.45 23.65
CA ALA A 1 14.45 7.27 22.44
C ALA A 1 13.11 6.95 21.78
N ALA A 2 12.23 7.94 21.62
CA ALA A 2 10.96 7.74 20.94
C ALA A 2 11.24 7.27 19.50
N ARG A 3 10.74 6.09 19.13
CA ARG A 3 10.77 5.63 17.72
C ARG A 3 10.16 6.76 16.90
N ALA A 4 10.91 7.34 15.95
CA ALA A 4 10.33 8.15 14.90
C ALA A 4 9.18 7.34 14.31
N GLN A 5 7.95 7.83 14.49
CA GLN A 5 6.74 7.09 14.14
C GLN A 5 6.72 7.03 12.61
N SER A 6 7.11 5.88 12.05
CA SER A 6 7.13 5.71 10.61
C SER A 6 5.72 5.92 10.04
N TRP A 7 5.63 6.37 8.79
CA TRP A 7 4.35 6.50 8.08
C TRP A 7 3.55 5.19 8.08
N ALA A 8 4.22 4.05 8.09
CA ALA A 8 3.64 2.72 8.33
C ALA A 8 2.89 2.60 9.66
N TRP A 9 3.54 3.05 10.73
CA TRP A 9 2.99 3.03 12.07
C TRP A 9 1.82 4.00 12.20
N GLN A 10 1.90 5.17 11.55
CA GLN A 10 0.77 6.11 11.51
C GLN A 10 -0.41 5.57 10.70
N PHE A 11 -0.17 4.86 9.60
CA PHE A 11 -1.20 4.14 8.86
C PHE A 11 -1.89 3.10 9.76
N MET A 12 -1.11 2.24 10.43
CA MET A 12 -1.59 1.29 11.43
C MET A 12 -2.42 1.93 12.56
N LEU A 13 -1.96 3.04 13.11
CA LEU A 13 -2.65 3.77 14.19
C LEU A 13 -3.92 4.46 13.70
N ARG A 14 -3.88 5.12 12.54
CA ARG A 14 -5.04 5.74 11.91
C ARG A 14 -6.08 4.68 11.56
N TRP A 15 -5.63 3.52 11.13
CA TRP A 15 -6.47 2.35 10.94
C TRP A 15 -7.11 1.88 12.25
N ARG A 16 -6.37 1.68 13.34
CA ARG A 16 -6.97 1.26 14.63
C ARG A 16 -8.05 2.21 15.17
N ARG A 17 -8.16 3.42 14.61
CA ARG A 17 -9.14 4.45 14.96
C ARG A 17 -10.33 4.54 13.98
N TRP A 18 -10.40 3.71 12.93
CA TRP A 18 -11.40 3.85 11.88
C TRP A 18 -12.80 3.32 12.24
N ALA A 19 -13.81 3.94 11.62
CA ALA A 19 -15.21 3.64 11.84
C ALA A 19 -15.62 2.34 11.12
N PRO A 20 -16.35 1.41 11.76
CA PRO A 20 -16.78 0.13 11.18
C PRO A 20 -17.62 0.23 9.90
N ARG A 21 -18.12 1.44 9.58
CA ARG A 21 -19.02 1.71 8.45
C ARG A 21 -18.27 2.20 7.20
N GLU A 22 -16.98 2.51 7.27
CA GLU A 22 -16.21 2.91 6.10
C GLU A 22 -16.02 1.74 5.12
N ARG A 23 -16.36 1.99 3.85
CA ARG A 23 -16.40 0.96 2.79
C ARG A 23 -15.27 1.10 1.77
N GLN A 24 -14.43 2.11 1.95
CA GLN A 24 -13.33 2.43 1.07
C GLN A 24 -12.15 2.94 1.90
N HIS A 25 -10.96 2.40 1.65
CA HIS A 25 -9.74 2.84 2.31
C HIS A 25 -8.66 3.11 1.26
N GLN A 26 -7.86 4.15 1.47
CA GLN A 26 -6.72 4.51 0.63
C GLN A 26 -5.54 4.85 1.52
N PHE A 27 -4.36 4.37 1.15
CA PHE A 27 -3.15 4.69 1.88
C PHE A 27 -1.91 4.62 1.00
N TYR A 28 -0.99 5.55 1.24
CA TYR A 28 0.30 5.58 0.59
C TYR A 28 1.28 4.62 1.26
N VAL A 29 2.07 3.94 0.45
CA VAL A 29 3.22 3.13 0.85
C VAL A 29 4.42 4.06 0.90
N ALA A 30 4.83 4.41 2.11
CA ALA A 30 5.88 5.39 2.37
C ALA A 30 7.22 4.68 2.60
N ILE A 31 7.88 4.29 1.51
CA ILE A 31 9.21 3.71 1.51
C ILE A 31 10.15 4.68 0.81
N ALA A 32 11.20 5.14 1.50
CA ALA A 32 12.21 5.95 0.87
C ALA A 32 13.06 5.06 -0.05
N ASP A 33 12.77 5.08 -1.35
CA ASP A 33 13.59 4.44 -2.36
C ASP A 33 13.86 5.43 -3.51
N PRO A 34 15.05 6.04 -3.57
CA PRO A 34 15.40 6.98 -4.62
C PRO A 34 15.41 6.36 -6.03
N ALA A 35 15.47 5.02 -6.14
CA ALA A 35 15.46 4.30 -7.41
C ALA A 35 14.12 3.62 -7.75
N TYR A 36 13.10 3.75 -6.88
CA TYR A 36 11.74 3.21 -7.09
C TYR A 36 11.64 1.67 -7.32
N LEU A 37 12.73 0.93 -7.19
CA LEU A 37 12.79 -0.53 -7.36
C LEU A 37 11.99 -1.27 -6.28
N GLN A 38 11.89 -0.68 -5.09
CA GLN A 38 11.20 -1.21 -3.93
C GLN A 38 9.69 -1.05 -4.08
N GLU A 39 9.19 0.04 -4.67
CA GLU A 39 7.76 0.21 -4.94
C GLU A 39 7.24 -0.89 -5.89
N HIS A 40 7.98 -1.24 -6.94
CA HIS A 40 7.68 -2.40 -7.80
C HIS A 40 7.75 -3.75 -7.10
N LYS A 41 8.65 -3.92 -6.12
CA LYS A 41 8.74 -5.16 -5.34
C LYS A 41 7.54 -5.28 -4.40
N VAL A 42 7.18 -4.19 -3.74
CA VAL A 42 6.04 -4.13 -2.82
C VAL A 42 4.73 -4.33 -3.56
N SER A 43 4.56 -3.70 -4.72
CA SER A 43 3.36 -3.90 -5.54
C SER A 43 3.18 -5.36 -5.95
N ARG A 44 4.26 -6.06 -6.31
CA ARG A 44 4.23 -7.52 -6.58
C ARG A 44 3.87 -8.34 -5.36
N GLN A 45 4.45 -8.03 -4.19
CA GLN A 45 4.13 -8.73 -2.93
C GLN A 45 2.66 -8.58 -2.56
N ILE A 46 2.10 -7.36 -2.66
CA ILE A 46 0.68 -7.11 -2.39
C ILE A 46 -0.19 -7.88 -3.38
N ARG A 47 0.12 -7.85 -4.68
CA ARG A 47 -0.64 -8.61 -5.69
C ARG A 47 -0.65 -10.11 -5.42
N GLN A 48 0.48 -10.68 -4.99
CA GLN A 48 0.59 -12.10 -4.65
C GLN A 48 -0.24 -12.46 -3.41
N ALA A 49 -0.11 -11.69 -2.32
CA ALA A 49 -0.84 -11.95 -1.08
C ALA A 49 -2.35 -11.79 -1.29
N CYS A 50 -2.76 -10.74 -2.01
CA CYS A 50 -4.17 -10.46 -2.29
C CYS A 50 -4.74 -11.33 -3.42
N GLY A 51 -3.95 -12.23 -4.02
CA GLY A 51 -4.38 -13.14 -5.07
C GLY A 51 -5.60 -14.00 -4.71
N ARG A 52 -5.84 -14.22 -3.40
CA ARG A 52 -7.04 -14.87 -2.88
C ARG A 52 -8.23 -13.91 -2.78
N ILE A 53 -8.02 -12.72 -2.20
CA ILE A 53 -9.01 -11.63 -2.12
C ILE A 53 -9.57 -11.29 -3.51
N TYR A 54 -8.70 -11.22 -4.52
CA TYR A 54 -9.10 -10.94 -5.90
C TYR A 54 -10.01 -11.99 -6.52
N ARG A 55 -9.86 -13.26 -6.14
CA ARG A 55 -10.67 -14.37 -6.69
C ARG A 55 -12.07 -14.41 -6.09
N GLU A 56 -12.22 -14.02 -4.83
CA GLU A 56 -13.52 -14.02 -4.14
C GLU A 56 -14.41 -12.84 -4.57
N GLY A 57 -13.87 -11.83 -5.27
CA GLY A 57 -14.61 -10.85 -6.08
C GLY A 57 -15.44 -9.80 -5.32
N GLN A 58 -15.64 -9.98 -4.02
CA GLN A 58 -16.44 -9.10 -3.16
C GLN A 58 -15.65 -7.88 -2.65
N VAL A 59 -14.32 -7.98 -2.61
CA VAL A 59 -13.43 -6.91 -2.18
C VAL A 59 -12.38 -6.64 -3.25
N MET A 60 -12.28 -5.37 -3.66
CA MET A 60 -11.32 -4.93 -4.67
C MET A 60 -10.14 -4.23 -3.99
N VAL A 61 -8.95 -4.73 -4.29
CA VAL A 61 -7.67 -4.10 -3.91
C VAL A 61 -7.04 -3.48 -5.15
N ARG A 62 -6.85 -2.17 -5.21
CA ARG A 62 -6.21 -1.50 -6.34
C ARG A 62 -4.88 -0.93 -5.90
N LEU A 63 -3.88 -1.06 -6.76
CA LEU A 63 -2.62 -0.36 -6.59
C LEU A 63 -2.60 0.82 -7.57
N ARG A 64 -2.21 1.99 -7.09
CA ARG A 64 -2.07 3.23 -7.87
C ARG A 64 -0.75 3.90 -7.55
N GLY A 65 -0.36 4.89 -8.34
CA GLY A 65 0.93 5.55 -8.16
C GLY A 65 2.08 4.76 -8.78
N ARG A 66 3.28 5.15 -8.44
CA ARG A 66 4.53 4.62 -8.99
C ARG A 66 4.77 3.16 -8.63
N GLY A 67 5.35 2.41 -9.56
CA GLY A 67 5.64 0.99 -9.41
C GLY A 67 4.40 0.08 -9.39
N SER A 68 3.20 0.65 -9.52
CA SER A 68 1.94 -0.10 -9.51
C SER A 68 1.65 -0.74 -10.87
N GLY A 69 2.27 -0.28 -11.97
CA GLY A 69 1.93 -0.68 -13.34
C GLY A 69 0.57 -0.16 -13.81
N PHE A 70 -0.10 0.69 -13.02
CA PHE A 70 -1.29 1.41 -13.46
C PHE A 70 -0.84 2.60 -14.32
N LEU A 71 -1.18 2.52 -15.62
CA LEU A 71 -0.87 3.58 -16.57
C LEU A 71 -2.02 4.58 -16.64
N GLU A 72 -1.70 5.84 -16.39
CA GLU A 72 -2.61 6.95 -16.60
C GLU A 72 -2.53 7.42 -18.05
N VAL A 73 -3.69 7.64 -18.67
CA VAL A 73 -3.75 8.26 -20.00
C VAL A 73 -3.64 9.77 -19.81
N LYS A 74 -2.52 10.34 -20.28
CA LYS A 74 -2.32 11.80 -20.34
C LYS A 74 -2.65 12.33 -21.74
N TRP A 75 -2.31 13.61 -21.95
CA TRP A 75 -2.55 14.36 -23.18
C TRP A 75 -2.23 13.56 -24.45
N ARG A 76 -3.12 13.63 -25.44
CA ARG A 76 -3.05 12.89 -26.72
C ARG A 76 -2.98 11.35 -26.60
N GLY A 77 -3.54 10.76 -25.56
CA GLY A 77 -3.67 9.31 -25.45
C GLY A 77 -2.38 8.59 -25.04
N GLN A 78 -1.33 9.34 -24.69
CA GLN A 78 -0.06 8.77 -24.25
C GLN A 78 -0.21 8.22 -22.83
N ARG A 79 0.26 6.99 -22.61
CA ARG A 79 0.17 6.28 -21.34
C ARG A 79 1.46 6.42 -20.56
N TRP A 80 1.36 6.85 -19.31
CA TRP A 80 2.49 7.03 -18.41
C TRP A 80 2.18 6.43 -17.05
N GLU A 81 3.18 5.89 -16.38
CA GLU A 81 3.03 5.52 -14.97
C GLU A 81 2.94 6.79 -14.12
N SER A 82 2.10 6.75 -13.07
CA SER A 82 1.96 7.88 -12.15
C SER A 82 3.26 8.13 -11.39
N SER A 83 3.60 9.41 -11.19
CA SER A 83 4.71 9.86 -10.34
C SER A 83 4.34 9.94 -8.86
N ASP A 84 3.06 9.77 -8.53
CA ASP A 84 2.59 9.78 -7.14
C ASP A 84 3.17 8.59 -6.38
N PRO A 85 3.36 8.70 -5.05
CA PRO A 85 3.78 7.55 -4.24
C PRO A 85 2.82 6.37 -4.42
N LEU A 86 3.37 5.15 -4.36
CA LEU A 86 2.56 3.93 -4.43
C LEU A 86 1.42 3.99 -3.40
N MET A 87 0.19 3.74 -3.83
CA MET A 87 -1.00 3.75 -3.00
C MET A 87 -1.73 2.42 -3.13
N VAL A 88 -2.24 1.91 -2.01
CA VAL A 88 -3.19 0.81 -1.98
C VAL A 88 -4.59 1.36 -1.71
N CYS A 89 -5.56 0.94 -2.52
CA CYS A 89 -6.97 1.29 -2.37
C CYS A 89 -7.78 0.01 -2.13
N LEU A 90 -8.54 -0.06 -1.04
CA LEU A 90 -9.46 -1.15 -0.73
C LEU A 90 -10.90 -0.66 -0.91
N SER A 91 -11.74 -1.39 -1.61
CA SER A 91 -13.17 -1.06 -1.77
C SER A 91 -14.03 -2.31 -1.85
N GLY A 92 -15.16 -2.35 -1.14
CA GLY A 92 -16.12 -3.44 -1.26
C GLY A 92 -17.02 -3.24 -2.47
N ARG A 93 -17.26 -4.29 -3.26
CA ARG A 93 -18.18 -4.25 -4.41
C ARG A 93 -19.52 -4.80 -3.97
N VAL A 94 -20.57 -3.98 -4.04
CA VAL A 94 -21.91 -4.40 -3.60
C VAL A 94 -22.44 -5.53 -4.53
N PRO A 95 -23.02 -6.61 -3.98
CA PRO A 95 -23.10 -6.94 -2.55
C PRO A 95 -21.79 -7.56 -2.02
N TYR A 96 -21.34 -7.12 -0.84
CA TYR A 96 -20.22 -7.74 -0.12
C TYR A 96 -20.54 -7.86 1.37
N HIS A 97 -19.97 -8.88 2.02
CA HIS A 97 -20.06 -9.03 3.48
C HIS A 97 -18.99 -8.19 4.17
N LEU A 98 -19.38 -7.50 5.25
CA LEU A 98 -18.48 -6.65 6.01
C LEU A 98 -17.28 -7.46 6.55
N ASP A 99 -17.49 -8.72 6.93
CA ASP A 99 -16.44 -9.61 7.40
C ASP A 99 -15.39 -9.91 6.31
N THR A 100 -15.83 -10.18 5.07
CA THR A 100 -14.92 -10.37 3.93
C THR A 100 -14.07 -9.12 3.68
N TYR A 101 -14.68 -7.93 3.84
CA TYR A 101 -13.97 -6.66 3.73
C TYR A 101 -12.88 -6.51 4.81
N TRP A 102 -13.23 -6.81 6.07
CA TRP A 102 -12.26 -6.75 7.17
C TRP A 102 -11.17 -7.80 7.05
N LEU A 103 -11.47 -9.02 6.59
CA LEU A 103 -10.46 -10.04 6.33
C LEU A 103 -9.44 -9.58 5.29
N ALA A 104 -9.92 -9.11 4.14
CA ALA A 104 -9.06 -8.58 3.08
C ALA A 104 -8.19 -7.42 3.57
N PHE A 105 -8.78 -6.56 4.39
CA PHE A 105 -8.09 -5.45 5.00
C PHE A 105 -6.99 -5.88 5.97
N TYR A 106 -7.28 -6.80 6.90
CA TYR A 106 -6.30 -7.35 7.85
C TYR A 106 -5.13 -8.04 7.14
N GLU A 107 -5.39 -8.78 6.05
CA GLU A 107 -4.33 -9.44 5.26
C GLU A 107 -3.36 -8.43 4.63
N ILE A 108 -3.88 -7.39 3.97
CA ILE A 108 -3.07 -6.34 3.33
C ILE A 108 -2.18 -5.65 4.35
N ALA A 109 -2.80 -5.30 5.45
CA ALA A 109 -2.16 -4.60 6.52
C ALA A 109 -1.02 -5.39 7.19
N TRP A 110 -1.29 -6.65 7.53
CA TRP A 110 -0.30 -7.54 8.11
C TRP A 110 0.90 -7.69 7.18
N LEU A 111 0.65 -7.86 5.88
CA LEU A 111 1.71 -7.89 4.87
C LEU A 111 2.55 -6.62 4.89
N LEU A 112 1.92 -5.45 5.00
CA LEU A 112 2.65 -4.19 5.01
C LEU A 112 3.50 -4.05 6.25
N GLU A 113 2.97 -4.34 7.43
CA GLU A 113 3.71 -4.21 8.68
C GLU A 113 4.85 -5.23 8.77
N GLU A 114 4.52 -6.52 8.68
CA GLU A 114 5.46 -7.63 8.94
C GLU A 114 6.31 -8.01 7.73
N GLY A 115 5.76 -7.85 6.53
CA GLY A 115 6.48 -8.15 5.29
C GLY A 115 7.32 -6.97 4.81
N VAL A 116 6.64 -5.86 4.51
CA VAL A 116 7.24 -4.74 3.79
C VAL A 116 8.04 -3.84 4.72
N TYR A 117 7.42 -3.28 5.74
CA TYR A 117 8.02 -2.28 6.61
C TYR A 117 9.03 -2.88 7.57
N ALA A 118 8.80 -4.08 8.12
CA ALA A 118 9.80 -4.77 8.92
C ALA A 118 11.07 -5.08 8.12
N ALA A 119 10.94 -5.53 6.86
CA ALA A 119 12.09 -5.74 5.97
C ALA A 119 12.82 -4.43 5.64
N TYR A 120 12.07 -3.38 5.30
CA TYR A 120 12.62 -2.05 5.05
C TYR A 120 13.39 -1.51 6.27
N ASN A 121 12.80 -1.54 7.46
CA ASN A 121 13.41 -1.06 8.69
C ASN A 121 14.68 -1.84 9.06
N ARG A 122 14.69 -3.17 8.85
CA ARG A 122 15.91 -3.98 9.02
C ARG A 122 17.03 -3.51 8.09
N ARG A 123 16.70 -3.26 6.82
CA ARG A 123 17.67 -2.77 5.83
C ARG A 123 18.19 -1.37 6.17
N ALA A 124 17.30 -0.43 6.51
CA ALA A 124 17.66 0.93 6.86
C ALA A 124 18.58 1.01 8.10
N ARG A 125 18.41 0.09 9.07
CA ARG A 125 19.31 -0.04 10.21
C ARG A 125 20.68 -0.61 9.82
N ALA A 126 20.73 -1.59 8.92
CA ALA A 126 21.97 -2.19 8.47
C ALA A 126 22.78 -1.27 7.54
N ARG A 127 22.09 -0.42 6.77
CA ARG A 127 22.69 0.59 5.90
C ARG A 127 21.76 1.81 5.88
N PRO A 128 22.15 2.92 6.51
CA PRO A 128 21.38 4.16 6.48
C PRO A 128 21.09 4.54 5.03
N LEU A 129 19.82 4.73 4.72
CA LEU A 129 19.39 5.21 3.42
C LEU A 129 19.67 6.72 3.34
N PRO A 130 20.02 7.25 2.15
CA PRO A 130 20.18 8.69 1.97
C PRO A 130 18.88 9.39 2.38
N GLU A 131 19.00 10.56 3.03
CA GLU A 131 17.84 11.39 3.36
C GLU A 131 17.11 11.76 2.07
N VAL A 132 15.85 11.33 1.97
CA VAL A 132 14.95 11.77 0.90
C VAL A 132 14.19 12.96 1.44
N HIS A 133 14.58 14.16 1.03
CA HIS A 133 13.74 15.34 1.20
C HIS A 133 12.55 15.21 0.25
N LEU A 134 11.40 14.83 0.80
CA LEU A 134 10.13 14.96 0.10
C LEU A 134 9.84 16.47 0.03
N ALA A 135 9.90 17.03 -1.19
CA ALA A 135 9.50 18.40 -1.48
C ALA A 135 7.98 18.57 -1.42
#